data_AF-A0A945MBP0-F1
#
_entry.id   AF-A0A945MBP0-F1
#
_cell.length_a   1.000
_cell.length_b   1.000
_cell.length_c   1.000
_cell.angle_alpha   90.00
_cell.angle_beta   90.00
_cell.angle_gamma   90.00
#
_symmetry.space_group_name_H-M   'P 1'
#
loop_
_entity.id
_entity.type
_entity.pdbx_description
1 polymer ?
#
loop_
_entity_poly.entity_id
_entity_poly.type
_entity_poly.pdbx_seq_one_letter_code
_entity_poly.pdbx_strand_id
1 'polypeptide(L)'
;MDHRLIRRLVGEKLRERGTYKVAAFVGTLINAYGQVLVPWFRGAETPFSALLYELDVRPALSVFSIFLAYAFPLCVGVYSSVVSRYRLRRVESVADFPDRKPDPVFRASRSGRIVEAGATTLRLFERYDVQSAQRILGEAVWAEIVAKDGPGFDGEIHFADEGASYVVSHAPTADKEINVYLTRLTK
;
A
#
# COMPACT_ATOMS: atom_id res chain seq x y z
N MET A 1 10.19 5.35 1.49
CA MET A 1 9.51 4.09 1.89
C MET A 1 9.16 4.19 3.36
N ASP A 2 7.89 4.05 3.73
CA ASP A 2 7.48 4.11 5.14
C ASP A 2 7.81 2.78 5.85
N HIS A 3 8.91 2.78 6.60
CA HIS A 3 9.40 1.61 7.32
C HIS A 3 8.46 1.15 8.45
N ARG A 4 7.66 2.05 9.04
CA ARG A 4 6.69 1.69 10.09
C ARG A 4 5.53 0.89 9.50
N LEU A 5 5.04 1.33 8.35
CA LEU A 5 3.98 0.65 7.61
C LEU A 5 4.41 -0.77 7.18
N ILE A 6 5.61 -0.92 6.63
CA ILE A 6 6.12 -2.23 6.20
C ILE A 6 6.24 -3.19 7.38
N ARG A 7 6.79 -2.74 8.51
CA ARG A 7 6.88 -3.57 9.73
C ARG A 7 5.51 -4.04 10.21
N ARG A 8 4.50 -3.16 10.16
CA ARG A 8 3.13 -3.53 10.51
C ARG A 8 2.56 -4.59 9.57
N LEU A 9 2.70 -4.40 8.25
CA LEU A 9 2.20 -5.35 7.24
C LEU A 9 2.88 -6.73 7.35
N VAL A 10 4.19 -6.75 7.58
CA VAL A 10 4.94 -7.98 7.85
C VAL A 10 4.42 -8.66 9.12
N GLY A 11 4.25 -7.90 10.21
CA GLY A 11 3.75 -8.43 11.48
C GLY A 11 2.33 -9.00 11.38
N GLU A 12 1.44 -8.33 10.65
CA GLU A 12 0.09 -8.83 10.35
C GLU A 12 0.16 -10.13 9.56
N LYS A 13 1.00 -10.20 8.52
CA LYS A 13 1.12 -11.40 7.68
C LYS A 13 1.72 -12.60 8.42
N LEU A 14 2.67 -12.35 9.32
CA LEU A 14 3.26 -13.39 10.18
C LEU A 14 2.29 -13.88 11.27
N ARG A 15 1.20 -13.16 11.57
CA ARG A 15 0.16 -13.65 12.49
C ARG A 15 -0.88 -14.54 11.79
N GLU A 16 -0.96 -14.49 10.46
CA GLU A 16 -1.90 -15.30 9.70
C GLU A 16 -1.47 -16.78 9.69
N ARG A 17 -2.31 -17.66 10.24
CA ARG A 17 -2.08 -19.12 10.22
C ARG A 17 -1.96 -19.67 8.79
N GLY A 18 -2.60 -19.03 7.81
CA GLY A 18 -2.53 -19.42 6.40
C GLY A 18 -1.11 -19.38 5.84
N THR A 19 -0.30 -18.39 6.26
CA THR A 19 1.10 -18.25 5.83
C THR A 19 1.93 -19.49 6.18
N TYR A 20 1.77 -19.99 7.40
CA TYR A 20 2.46 -21.20 7.85
C TYR A 20 1.93 -22.47 7.20
N LYS A 21 0.62 -22.57 6.95
CA LYS A 21 0.04 -23.72 6.24
C LYS A 21 0.59 -23.85 4.83
N VAL A 22 0.68 -22.73 4.10
CA VAL A 22 1.26 -22.71 2.74
C VAL A 22 2.75 -23.05 2.80
N ALA A 23 3.49 -22.44 3.72
CA ALA A 23 4.92 -22.73 3.87
C ALA A 23 5.18 -24.20 4.25
N ALA A 24 4.36 -24.78 5.12
CA ALA A 24 4.42 -26.20 5.48
C ALA A 24 4.15 -27.08 4.26
N PHE A 25 3.05 -26.84 3.55
CA PHE A 25 2.68 -27.64 2.38
C PHE A 25 3.76 -27.57 1.28
N VAL A 26 4.17 -26.36 0.89
CA VAL A 26 5.16 -26.15 -0.16
C VAL A 26 6.53 -26.69 0.29
N GLY A 27 6.93 -26.45 1.53
CA GLY A 27 8.20 -26.94 2.07
C GLY A 27 8.25 -28.47 2.15
N THR A 28 7.14 -29.13 2.46
CA THR A 28 7.04 -30.60 2.39
C THR A 28 7.20 -31.10 0.96
N LEU A 29 6.58 -30.43 -0.03
CA LEU A 29 6.75 -30.79 -1.44
C LEU A 29 8.20 -30.59 -1.93
N ILE A 30 8.84 -29.49 -1.53
CA ILE A 30 10.26 -29.22 -1.87
C ILE A 30 11.16 -30.31 -1.27
N ASN A 31 10.94 -30.69 -0.01
CA ASN A 31 11.70 -31.77 0.62
C ASN A 31 11.44 -33.13 -0.03
N ALA A 32 10.17 -33.48 -0.28
CA ALA A 32 9.83 -34.73 -0.97
C ALA A 32 10.47 -34.80 -2.37
N TYR A 33 10.48 -33.68 -3.09
CA TYR A 33 11.15 -33.58 -4.37
C TYR A 33 12.67 -33.73 -4.23
N GLY A 34 13.31 -32.89 -3.42
CA GLY A 34 14.77 -32.80 -3.33
C GLY A 34 15.43 -34.00 -2.65
N GLN A 35 14.78 -34.58 -1.64
CA GLN A 35 15.36 -35.64 -0.81
C GLN A 35 14.88 -37.05 -1.17
N VAL A 36 13.75 -37.17 -1.89
CA VAL A 36 13.20 -38.49 -2.25
C VAL A 36 13.20 -38.68 -3.77
N LEU A 37 12.52 -37.81 -4.51
CA LEU A 37 12.36 -37.98 -5.96
C LEU A 37 13.69 -37.80 -6.72
N VAL A 38 14.48 -36.76 -6.39
CA VAL A 38 15.74 -36.49 -7.08
C VAL A 38 16.76 -37.63 -6.90
N PRO A 39 17.03 -38.15 -5.69
CA PRO A 39 17.90 -39.31 -5.51
C PRO A 39 17.37 -40.56 -6.22
N TRP A 40 16.05 -40.78 -6.20
CA TRP A 40 15.44 -41.92 -6.88
C TRP A 40 15.64 -41.86 -8.40
N PHE A 41 15.43 -40.69 -9.02
CA PHE A 41 15.72 -40.49 -10.44
C PHE A 41 17.20 -40.60 -10.80
N ARG A 42 18.10 -40.39 -9.83
CA ARG A 42 19.55 -40.62 -9.98
C ARG A 42 19.96 -42.08 -9.79
N GLY A 43 19.00 -42.99 -9.61
CA GLY A 43 19.24 -44.42 -9.48
C GLY A 43 19.46 -44.91 -8.05
N ALA A 44 19.13 -44.10 -7.03
CA ALA A 44 19.15 -44.58 -5.65
C ALA A 44 18.01 -45.59 -5.42
N GLU A 45 18.34 -46.82 -5.02
CA GLU A 45 17.34 -47.87 -4.76
C GLU A 45 16.49 -47.59 -3.51
N THR A 46 17.06 -46.89 -2.52
CA THR A 46 16.38 -46.55 -1.26
C THR A 46 16.63 -45.09 -0.86
N PRO A 47 15.89 -44.12 -1.42
CA PRO A 47 16.15 -42.68 -1.19
C PRO A 47 16.07 -42.26 0.28
N PHE A 48 15.21 -42.90 1.07
CA PHE A 48 15.12 -42.64 2.52
C PHE A 48 16.37 -43.08 3.27
N SER A 49 17.03 -44.17 2.87
CA SER A 49 18.26 -44.62 3.52
C SER A 49 19.41 -43.66 3.21
N ALA A 50 19.47 -43.13 1.98
CA ALA A 50 20.42 -42.10 1.57
C ALA A 50 20.24 -40.81 2.39
N LEU A 51 18.99 -40.38 2.63
CA LEU A 51 18.70 -39.24 3.50
C LEU A 51 19.13 -39.47 4.95
N LEU A 52 18.83 -40.65 5.51
CA LEU A 52 19.23 -40.99 6.88
C LEU A 52 20.76 -41.05 7.02
N TYR A 53 21.44 -41.59 6.01
CA TYR A 53 22.90 -41.59 5.94
C TYR A 53 23.47 -40.17 5.86
N GLU A 54 22.88 -39.29 5.04
CA GLU A 54 23.32 -37.90 4.93
C GLU A 54 23.06 -37.10 6.22
N LEU A 55 21.99 -37.43 6.96
CA LEU A 55 21.73 -36.90 8.30
C LEU A 55 22.78 -37.34 9.32
N ASP A 56 23.31 -38.55 9.19
CA ASP A 56 24.35 -39.09 10.09
C ASP A 56 25.74 -38.50 9.76
N VAL A 57 26.10 -38.45 8.48
CA VAL A 57 27.42 -37.98 8.03
C VAL A 57 27.52 -36.45 8.02
N ARG A 58 26.44 -35.74 7.68
CA ARG A 58 26.41 -34.27 7.53
C ARG A 58 25.16 -33.65 8.17
N PRO A 59 24.94 -33.84 9.48
CA PRO A 59 23.71 -33.44 10.16
C PRO A 59 23.37 -31.96 9.96
N ALA A 60 24.37 -31.08 10.10
CA ALA A 60 24.17 -29.64 9.99
C ALA A 60 23.66 -29.21 8.60
N LEU A 61 24.23 -29.76 7.52
CA LEU A 61 23.85 -29.40 6.15
C LEU A 61 22.47 -29.96 5.80
N SER A 62 22.18 -31.20 6.19
CA SER A 62 20.89 -31.86 5.96
C SER A 62 19.76 -31.14 6.68
N VAL A 63 19.94 -30.82 7.97
CA VAL A 63 18.96 -30.04 8.75
C VAL A 63 18.78 -28.64 8.17
N PHE A 64 19.86 -27.97 7.78
CA PHE A 64 19.78 -26.64 7.17
C PHE A 64 19.02 -26.67 5.83
N SER A 65 19.24 -27.68 5.00
CA SER A 65 18.50 -27.86 3.74
C SER A 65 17.01 -28.08 3.99
N ILE A 66 16.65 -28.94 4.97
CA ILE A 66 15.26 -29.18 5.36
C ILE A 66 14.63 -27.87 5.83
N PHE A 67 15.31 -27.16 6.71
CA PHE A 67 14.86 -25.87 7.23
C PHE A 67 14.64 -24.86 6.09
N LEU A 68 15.58 -24.76 5.16
CA LEU A 68 15.52 -23.80 4.06
C LEU A 68 14.30 -24.01 3.16
N ALA A 69 13.92 -25.27 2.93
CA ALA A 69 12.72 -25.62 2.17
C ALA A 69 11.42 -25.07 2.80
N TYR A 70 11.36 -24.85 4.12
CA TYR A 70 10.23 -24.21 4.78
C TYR A 70 10.40 -22.69 4.94
N ALA A 71 11.63 -22.24 5.19
CA ALA A 71 11.94 -20.82 5.35
C ALA A 71 11.72 -20.03 4.05
N PHE A 72 12.08 -20.61 2.91
CA PHE A 72 12.00 -19.92 1.63
C PHE A 72 10.55 -19.60 1.20
N PRO A 73 9.60 -20.55 1.16
CA PRO A 73 8.20 -20.23 0.88
C PRO A 73 7.58 -19.24 1.88
N LEU A 74 7.99 -19.29 3.14
CA LEU A 74 7.53 -18.34 4.16
C LEU A 74 8.01 -16.92 3.85
N CYS A 75 9.29 -16.73 3.57
CA CYS A 75 9.87 -15.44 3.21
C CYS A 75 9.23 -14.87 1.93
N VAL A 76 9.09 -15.70 0.89
CA VAL A 76 8.47 -15.30 -0.39
C VAL A 76 7.00 -14.95 -0.19
N GLY A 77 6.27 -15.73 0.61
CA GLY A 77 4.86 -15.46 0.91
C GLY A 77 4.65 -14.14 1.66
N VAL A 78 5.50 -13.84 2.64
CA VAL A 78 5.49 -12.56 3.35
C VAL A 78 5.82 -11.42 2.41
N TYR A 79 6.92 -11.52 1.65
CA TYR A 79 7.34 -10.49 0.71
C TYR A 79 6.26 -10.19 -0.33
N SER A 80 5.72 -11.22 -0.99
CA SER A 80 4.70 -11.08 -2.04
C SER A 80 3.44 -10.42 -1.50
N SER A 81 3.00 -10.80 -0.29
CA SER A 81 1.85 -10.19 0.36
C SER A 81 2.09 -8.72 0.71
N VAL A 82 3.27 -8.38 1.23
CA VAL A 82 3.61 -7.01 1.62
C VAL A 82 3.72 -6.13 0.38
N VAL A 83 4.39 -6.58 -0.67
CA VAL A 83 4.51 -5.85 -1.93
C VAL A 83 3.15 -5.66 -2.57
N SER A 84 2.31 -6.71 -2.61
CA SER A 84 0.96 -6.61 -3.16
C SER A 84 0.12 -5.59 -2.39
N ARG A 85 0.06 -5.69 -1.05
CA ARG A 85 -0.68 -4.72 -0.21
C ARG A 85 -0.11 -3.30 -0.33
N TYR A 86 1.21 -3.15 -0.41
CA TYR A 86 1.84 -1.84 -0.57
C TYR A 86 1.49 -1.20 -1.92
N ARG A 87 1.49 -1.99 -3.01
CA ARG A 87 1.09 -1.54 -4.35
C ARG A 87 -0.40 -1.24 -4.41
N LEU A 88 -1.26 -2.14 -3.92
CA LEU A 88 -2.70 -1.94 -3.88
C LEU A 88 -3.05 -0.69 -3.10
N ARG A 89 -2.44 -0.44 -1.95
CA ARG A 89 -2.75 0.76 -1.16
C ARG A 89 -2.35 2.06 -1.84
N ARG A 90 -1.30 2.03 -2.68
CA ARG A 90 -0.92 3.17 -3.53
C ARG A 90 -1.97 3.40 -4.62
N VAL A 91 -2.53 2.33 -5.16
CA VAL A 91 -3.63 2.38 -6.14
C VAL A 91 -4.94 2.78 -5.47
N GLU A 92 -5.25 2.29 -4.28
CA GLU A 92 -6.42 2.65 -3.46
C GLU A 92 -6.33 4.10 -2.98
N SER A 93 -5.15 4.62 -2.61
CA SER A 93 -5.03 6.06 -2.30
C SER A 93 -5.28 6.98 -3.50
N VAL A 94 -5.19 6.41 -4.72
CA VAL A 94 -5.57 7.07 -5.97
C VAL A 94 -7.04 6.79 -6.31
N ALA A 95 -7.55 5.58 -6.08
CA ALA A 95 -8.91 5.15 -6.41
C ALA A 95 -9.98 5.51 -5.36
N ASP A 96 -9.59 5.77 -4.10
CA ASP A 96 -10.43 6.38 -3.05
C ASP A 96 -10.43 7.91 -3.18
N PHE A 97 -10.08 8.45 -4.35
CA PHE A 97 -10.49 9.82 -4.65
C PHE A 97 -12.02 9.87 -4.47
N PRO A 98 -12.58 10.71 -3.57
CA PRO A 98 -13.95 10.52 -3.10
C PRO A 98 -14.98 10.95 -4.15
N ASP A 99 -15.13 10.20 -5.23
CA ASP A 99 -16.12 10.43 -6.28
C ASP A 99 -17.56 10.40 -5.76
N ARG A 100 -17.76 9.85 -4.55
CA ARG A 100 -19.06 9.76 -3.87
C ARG A 100 -19.26 10.78 -2.74
N LYS A 101 -18.29 11.65 -2.45
CA LYS A 101 -18.49 12.68 -1.40
C LYS A 101 -19.42 13.78 -1.94
N PRO A 102 -20.46 14.17 -1.19
CA PRO A 102 -21.37 15.23 -1.61
C PRO A 102 -20.68 16.59 -1.67
N ASP A 103 -19.72 16.83 -0.78
CA ASP A 103 -18.94 18.07 -0.77
C ASP A 103 -17.75 18.02 -1.73
N PRO A 104 -17.27 19.17 -2.22
CA PRO A 104 -16.19 19.21 -3.19
C PRO A 104 -14.86 18.66 -2.67
N VAL A 105 -14.18 17.87 -3.52
CA VAL A 105 -12.87 17.30 -3.24
C VAL A 105 -12.02 17.31 -4.52
N PHE A 106 -10.79 17.79 -4.41
CA PHE A 106 -9.84 17.86 -5.52
C PHE A 106 -8.41 17.57 -5.04
N ARG A 107 -7.55 17.13 -5.97
CA ARG A 107 -6.10 17.00 -5.78
C ARG A 107 -5.40 18.09 -6.57
N ALA A 108 -4.45 18.76 -5.94
CA ALA A 108 -3.62 19.77 -6.57
C ALA A 108 -2.12 19.49 -6.38
N SER A 109 -1.32 19.84 -7.38
CA SER A 109 0.14 19.90 -7.25
C SER A 109 0.53 21.05 -6.33
N ARG A 110 1.75 21.09 -5.78
CA ARG A 110 2.24 22.21 -4.93
C ARG A 110 2.16 23.59 -5.59
N SER A 111 2.21 23.66 -6.92
CA SER A 111 1.98 24.90 -7.68
C SER A 111 0.51 25.35 -7.71
N GLY A 112 -0.41 24.54 -7.20
CA GLY A 112 -1.84 24.79 -7.17
C GLY A 112 -2.59 24.38 -8.44
N ARG A 113 -1.91 23.73 -9.41
CA ARG A 113 -2.61 23.17 -10.58
C ARG A 113 -3.47 21.98 -10.15
N ILE A 114 -4.73 21.97 -10.55
CA ILE A 114 -5.63 20.83 -10.33
C ILE A 114 -5.14 19.64 -11.14
N VAL A 115 -4.90 18.52 -10.46
CA VAL A 115 -4.46 17.24 -11.06
C VAL A 115 -5.65 16.33 -11.27
N GLU A 116 -6.53 16.27 -10.28
CA GLU A 116 -7.69 15.38 -10.24
C GLU A 116 -8.81 16.05 -9.44
N ALA A 117 -10.07 15.81 -9.82
CA ALA A 117 -11.22 16.34 -9.10
C ALA A 117 -12.37 15.33 -9.16
N GLY A 118 -13.15 15.26 -8.08
CA GLY A 118 -14.25 14.31 -7.99
C GLY A 118 -15.38 14.74 -8.93
N ALA A 119 -16.23 13.81 -9.37
CA ALA A 119 -17.27 14.10 -10.37
C ALA A 119 -18.15 15.33 -10.03
N THR A 120 -18.53 15.50 -8.76
CA THR A 120 -19.30 16.68 -8.30
C THR A 120 -18.47 17.96 -8.36
N THR A 121 -17.19 17.88 -8.00
CA THR A 121 -16.25 19.00 -7.99
C THR A 121 -15.91 19.46 -9.40
N LEU A 122 -15.77 18.52 -10.34
CA LEU A 122 -15.53 18.81 -11.74
C LEU A 122 -16.63 19.72 -12.31
N ARG A 123 -17.91 19.43 -12.02
CA ARG A 123 -19.04 20.28 -12.43
C ARG A 123 -19.00 21.68 -11.82
N LEU A 124 -18.53 21.79 -10.57
CA LEU A 124 -18.35 23.08 -9.90
C LEU A 124 -17.20 23.86 -10.56
N PHE A 125 -16.10 23.19 -10.88
CA PHE A 125 -14.94 23.80 -11.53
C PHE A 125 -15.25 24.26 -12.95
N GLU A 126 -15.99 23.46 -13.73
CA GLU A 126 -16.46 23.85 -15.06
C GLU A 126 -17.42 25.05 -15.00
N ARG A 127 -18.32 25.10 -14.01
CA ARG A 127 -19.28 26.20 -13.85
C ARG A 127 -18.61 27.53 -13.55
N TYR A 128 -17.53 27.54 -12.78
CA TYR A 128 -16.86 28.75 -12.29
C TYR A 128 -15.45 28.96 -12.87
N ASP A 129 -15.10 28.21 -13.91
CA ASP A 129 -13.78 28.20 -14.56
C ASP A 129 -12.59 28.10 -13.56
N VAL A 130 -12.68 27.13 -12.65
CA VAL A 130 -11.66 26.88 -11.64
C VAL A 130 -10.57 25.96 -12.20
N GLN A 131 -9.44 26.56 -12.57
CA GLN A 131 -8.27 25.85 -13.12
C GLN A 131 -7.17 25.60 -12.06
N SER A 132 -7.28 26.25 -10.89
CA SER A 132 -6.26 26.21 -9.84
C SER A 132 -6.86 26.23 -8.42
N ALA A 133 -6.12 25.67 -7.46
CA ALA A 133 -6.49 25.66 -6.05
C ALA A 133 -6.57 27.09 -5.47
N GLN A 134 -5.71 28.00 -5.94
CA GLN A 134 -5.70 29.40 -5.52
C GLN A 134 -6.98 30.13 -5.94
N ARG A 135 -7.63 29.71 -7.03
CA ARG A 135 -8.87 30.34 -7.49
C ARG A 135 -10.03 30.16 -6.52
N ILE A 136 -10.05 29.04 -5.78
CA ILE A 136 -11.09 28.73 -4.78
C ILE A 136 -10.63 29.02 -3.35
N LEU A 137 -9.40 28.68 -2.98
CA LEU A 137 -8.87 28.85 -1.62
C LEU A 137 -8.30 30.25 -1.36
N GLY A 138 -7.87 30.95 -2.42
CA GLY A 138 -7.04 32.15 -2.33
C GLY A 138 -5.54 31.82 -2.18
N GLU A 139 -4.70 32.77 -2.59
CA GLU A 139 -3.23 32.65 -2.55
C GLU A 139 -2.69 32.40 -1.14
N ALA A 140 -3.20 33.14 -0.15
CA ALA A 140 -2.72 33.08 1.23
C ALA A 140 -2.98 31.70 1.88
N VAL A 141 -4.20 31.19 1.73
CA VAL A 141 -4.59 29.88 2.28
C VAL A 141 -3.83 28.76 1.57
N TRP A 142 -3.67 28.85 0.25
CA TRP A 142 -2.90 27.87 -0.50
C TRP A 142 -1.42 27.85 -0.07
N ALA A 143 -0.81 29.02 0.10
CA ALA A 143 0.57 29.12 0.58
C ALA A 143 0.74 28.51 1.98
N GLU A 144 -0.24 28.70 2.88
CA GLU A 144 -0.24 28.07 4.20
C GLU A 144 -0.34 26.55 4.12
N ILE A 145 -1.26 26.03 3.29
CA ILE A 145 -1.41 24.59 3.05
C ILE A 145 -0.12 23.98 2.49
N VAL A 146 0.56 24.67 1.56
CA VAL A 146 1.81 24.19 0.98
C VAL A 146 2.97 24.22 1.98
N ALA A 147 2.99 25.21 2.88
CA ALA A 147 4.02 25.33 3.92
C ALA A 147 3.85 24.29 5.04
N LYS A 148 2.64 23.78 5.25
CA LYS A 148 2.33 22.79 6.29
C LYS A 148 2.59 21.38 5.77
N ASP A 149 3.68 20.76 6.21
CA ASP A 149 4.08 19.39 5.80
C ASP A 149 3.24 18.27 6.49
N GLY A 150 2.00 18.55 6.91
CA GLY A 150 1.12 17.60 7.60
C GLY A 150 -0.36 17.96 7.47
N PRO A 151 -1.29 17.03 7.81
CA PRO A 151 -2.72 17.28 7.69
C PRO A 151 -3.20 18.40 8.65
N GLY A 152 -4.30 19.06 8.29
CA GLY A 152 -5.05 19.89 9.24
C GLY A 152 -4.81 21.40 9.15
N PHE A 153 -4.88 21.98 7.96
CA PHE A 153 -5.46 23.33 7.86
C PHE A 153 -6.95 23.10 7.97
N ASP A 154 -7.56 23.51 9.09
CA ASP A 154 -9.00 23.57 9.29
C ASP A 154 -9.36 25.05 9.36
N GLY A 155 -9.55 25.65 8.19
CA GLY A 155 -9.87 27.06 8.04
C GLY A 155 -11.12 27.22 7.19
N GLU A 156 -11.88 28.27 7.48
CA GLU A 156 -13.04 28.63 6.69
C GLU A 156 -12.61 29.52 5.53
N ILE A 157 -13.03 29.16 4.32
CA ILE A 157 -12.93 30.01 3.15
C ILE A 157 -14.31 30.44 2.70
N HIS A 158 -14.37 31.59 2.03
CA HIS A 158 -15.56 32.01 1.30
C HIS A 158 -15.26 31.99 -0.19
N PHE A 159 -15.97 31.14 -0.94
CA PHE A 159 -15.85 31.09 -2.37
C PHE A 159 -16.86 32.05 -3.01
N ALA A 160 -16.37 33.23 -3.41
CA ALA A 160 -17.20 34.36 -3.83
C ALA A 160 -18.07 34.06 -5.06
N ASP A 161 -17.59 33.29 -6.03
CA ASP A 161 -18.34 33.02 -7.27
C ASP A 161 -19.57 32.13 -7.02
N GLU A 162 -19.50 31.24 -6.03
CA GLU A 162 -20.66 30.45 -5.58
C GLU A 162 -21.47 31.16 -4.49
N GLY A 163 -20.86 32.09 -3.76
CA GLY A 163 -21.45 32.72 -2.58
C GLY A 163 -21.57 31.74 -1.39
N ALA A 164 -20.73 30.71 -1.34
CA ALA A 164 -20.75 29.67 -0.33
C ALA A 164 -19.47 29.69 0.52
N SER A 165 -19.62 29.34 1.80
CA SER A 165 -18.48 29.16 2.70
C SER A 165 -18.18 27.68 2.91
N TYR A 166 -16.90 27.36 3.00
CA TYR A 166 -16.41 26.00 3.13
C TYR A 166 -15.41 25.90 4.27
N VAL A 167 -15.50 24.82 5.05
CA VAL A 167 -14.37 24.37 5.85
C VAL A 167 -13.43 23.61 4.94
N VAL A 168 -12.18 24.06 4.87
CA VAL A 168 -11.12 23.38 4.13
C VAL A 168 -10.42 22.44 5.08
N SER A 169 -10.18 21.21 4.65
CA SER A 169 -9.22 20.29 5.24
C SER A 169 -8.28 19.78 4.16
N HIS A 170 -7.00 19.55 4.49
CA HIS A 170 -6.05 18.99 3.53
C HIS A 170 -5.28 17.81 4.10
N ALA A 171 -4.86 16.92 3.20
CA ALA A 171 -3.98 15.81 3.51
C ALA A 171 -2.88 15.68 2.42
N PRO A 172 -1.60 15.63 2.80
CA PRO A 172 -0.54 15.38 1.85
C PRO A 172 -0.62 13.96 1.29
N THR A 173 -0.26 13.80 0.02
CA THR A 173 -0.13 12.49 -0.64
C THR A 173 1.33 12.06 -0.72
N ALA A 174 1.58 10.78 -1.03
CA ALA A 174 2.93 10.24 -1.15
C ALA A 174 3.74 10.85 -2.32
N ASP A 175 3.06 11.39 -3.34
CA ASP A 175 3.67 11.89 -4.57
C ASP A 175 3.87 13.43 -4.56
N LYS A 176 3.93 14.03 -3.38
CA LYS A 176 4.07 15.49 -3.15
C LYS A 176 2.89 16.33 -3.67
N GLU A 177 1.77 15.70 -4.01
CA GLU A 177 0.50 16.36 -4.29
C GLU A 177 -0.33 16.48 -3.01
N ILE A 178 -1.36 17.31 -3.02
CA ILE A 178 -2.17 17.62 -1.85
C ILE A 178 -3.63 17.34 -2.18
N ASN A 179 -4.27 16.47 -1.38
CA ASN A 179 -5.72 16.30 -1.41
C ASN A 179 -6.36 17.43 -0.59
N VAL A 180 -7.32 18.11 -1.18
CA VAL A 180 -8.09 19.19 -0.56
C VAL A 180 -9.54 18.75 -0.48
N TYR A 181 -10.09 18.81 0.72
CA TYR A 181 -11.49 18.51 1.03
C TYR A 181 -12.17 19.81 1.42
N LEU A 182 -13.24 20.15 0.73
CA LEU A 182 -14.13 21.24 1.13
C LEU A 182 -15.35 20.61 1.78
N THR A 183 -15.82 21.16 2.89
CA THR A 183 -17.09 20.79 3.52
C THR A 183 -17.96 22.03 3.56
N ARG A 184 -19.12 22.01 2.91
CA ARG A 184 -19.95 23.20 2.81
C ARG A 184 -20.53 23.56 4.18
N LEU A 185 -20.39 24.81 4.59
CA LEU A 185 -21.09 25.34 5.75
C LEU A 185 -22.53 25.64 5.32
N THR A 186 -23.47 24.81 5.76
CA THR A 186 -24.90 25.08 5.58
C THR A 186 -25.26 26.34 6.36
N LYS A 187 -25.92 27.29 5.69
CA LYS A 187 -26.55 28.44 6.34
C LYS A 187 -27.87 28.01 6.98
#